data_AF-W7Y253-F1
#
_entry.id   AF-W7Y253-F1
#
_cell.length_a   1.000
_cell.length_b   1.000
_cell.length_c   1.000
_cell.angle_alpha   90.00
_cell.angle_beta   90.00
_cell.angle_gamma   90.00
#
_symmetry.space_group_name_H-M   'P 1'
#
loop_
_entity.id
_entity.type
_entity.pdbx_description
1 polymer ?
#
loop_
_entity_poly.entity_id
_entity_poly.type
_entity_poly.pdbx_seq_one_letter_code
_entity_poly.pdbx_strand_id
1 'polypeptide(L)'
;MQRKIQVINVQKMETMKNVSLLILTLLIAFNYGCDEELVYDAIEEANPVIESFEPTSGSYGDEITIKGDHLGSANMIYFGDSLATIKYRISNNEVVAKLEKGSVSGYITVSNTVGSVSSASEFTVVYAVPTIADFTDQQVLPNSVFKIEGDNLEVVYDVYFGSSKANIVEKTDDFFLVEVPFFEEDEEPANVSLSYNNNGILEQVQSIGKISLYRILPSFSVIPNQGVTGSEIVFEGENLTLIDEMLFNGQSASFTVNDDGTELVVILGEDLFSVSASEVTVKASYFGGTQEEMLSESFEVVVPTVNYYSGIKLNSGC
;
A
#
# COMPACT_ATOMS: atom_id res chain seq x y z
N MET A 1 48.57 -105.41 -13.27
CA MET A 1 49.12 -104.36 -14.16
C MET A 1 48.57 -103.02 -13.69
N GLN A 2 49.39 -102.21 -13.00
CA GLN A 2 48.95 -100.95 -12.39
C GLN A 2 48.71 -99.85 -13.45
N ARG A 3 47.68 -99.02 -13.26
CA ARG A 3 47.55 -97.71 -13.92
C ARG A 3 47.69 -96.60 -12.89
N LYS A 4 48.55 -95.64 -13.25
CA LYS A 4 49.06 -94.52 -12.46
C LYS A 4 47.98 -93.60 -11.88
N ILE A 5 48.23 -93.20 -10.65
CA ILE A 5 47.65 -92.03 -9.96
C ILE A 5 48.26 -90.77 -10.59
N GLN A 6 47.43 -89.76 -10.88
CA GLN A 6 47.88 -88.37 -10.93
C GLN A 6 47.29 -87.61 -9.74
N VAL A 7 48.18 -87.02 -8.97
CA VAL A 7 47.96 -86.33 -7.71
C VAL A 7 47.35 -84.95 -7.99
N ILE A 8 46.14 -84.71 -7.49
CA ILE A 8 45.53 -83.38 -7.46
C ILE A 8 46.06 -82.65 -6.22
N ASN A 9 46.59 -81.45 -6.45
CA ASN A 9 47.25 -80.60 -5.47
C ASN A 9 46.25 -80.16 -4.36
N VAL A 10 46.52 -80.58 -3.11
CA VAL A 10 45.63 -80.43 -1.95
C VAL A 10 45.36 -78.96 -1.59
N GLN A 11 46.27 -78.03 -1.88
CA GLN A 11 46.07 -76.60 -1.57
C GLN A 11 44.99 -75.90 -2.42
N LYS A 12 44.68 -76.41 -3.62
CA LYS A 12 43.62 -75.86 -4.48
C LYS A 12 42.21 -76.28 -4.01
N MET A 13 42.13 -77.29 -3.16
CA MET A 13 40.87 -77.90 -2.70
C MET A 13 40.32 -77.24 -1.43
N GLU A 14 41.19 -76.74 -0.54
CA GLU A 14 40.77 -75.99 0.66
C GLU A 14 40.29 -74.57 0.32
N THR A 15 40.91 -73.92 -0.66
CA THR A 15 40.49 -72.59 -1.15
C THR A 15 39.14 -72.63 -1.87
N MET A 16 38.81 -73.69 -2.63
CA MET A 16 37.49 -73.85 -3.24
C MET A 16 36.38 -74.20 -2.24
N LYS A 17 36.70 -74.90 -1.14
CA LYS A 17 35.73 -75.18 -0.07
C LYS A 17 35.37 -73.91 0.70
N ASN A 18 36.34 -73.05 1.01
CA ASN A 18 36.06 -71.79 1.70
C ASN A 18 35.33 -70.78 0.81
N VAL A 19 35.63 -70.72 -0.49
CA VAL A 19 34.89 -69.86 -1.44
C VAL A 19 33.45 -70.35 -1.64
N SER A 20 33.23 -71.67 -1.69
CA SER A 20 31.88 -72.26 -1.77
C SER A 20 31.06 -72.04 -0.48
N LEU A 21 31.70 -72.15 0.68
CA LEU A 21 31.05 -71.90 1.97
C LEU A 21 30.73 -70.40 2.16
N LEU A 22 31.61 -69.49 1.70
CA LEU A 22 31.37 -68.04 1.69
C LEU A 22 30.22 -67.65 0.75
N ILE A 23 30.14 -68.24 -0.44
CA ILE A 23 29.04 -68.00 -1.39
C ILE A 23 27.72 -68.56 -0.87
N LEU A 24 27.74 -69.71 -0.18
CA LEU A 24 26.56 -70.30 0.43
C LEU A 24 26.06 -69.50 1.64
N THR A 25 26.95 -68.95 2.48
CA THR A 25 26.57 -68.05 3.58
C THR A 25 26.09 -66.68 3.07
N LEU A 26 26.64 -66.19 1.95
CA LEU A 26 26.16 -64.96 1.31
C LEU A 26 24.73 -65.16 0.75
N LEU A 27 24.44 -66.31 0.14
CA LEU A 27 23.10 -66.65 -0.36
C LEU A 27 22.06 -66.83 0.77
N ILE A 28 22.46 -67.29 1.95
CA ILE A 28 21.55 -67.40 3.11
C ILE A 28 21.30 -66.03 3.76
N ALA A 29 22.30 -65.13 3.79
CA ALA A 29 22.13 -63.76 4.29
C ALA A 29 21.21 -62.89 3.39
N PHE A 30 21.10 -63.21 2.10
CA PHE A 30 20.14 -62.55 1.19
C PHE A 30 18.68 -63.04 1.34
N ASN A 31 18.42 -64.10 2.13
CA ASN A 31 17.06 -64.61 2.38
C ASN A 31 16.53 -64.27 3.79
N TYR A 32 17.28 -63.47 4.57
CA TYR A 32 16.79 -62.80 5.79
C TYR A 32 16.73 -61.29 5.59
N GLY A 33 16.47 -60.83 4.36
CA GLY A 33 15.86 -59.53 4.21
C GLY A 33 14.53 -59.61 4.97
N CYS A 34 14.45 -58.96 6.13
CA CYS A 34 13.16 -58.60 6.68
C CYS A 34 12.43 -57.90 5.53
N ASP A 35 11.39 -58.54 5.03
CA ASP A 35 10.35 -57.87 4.28
C ASP A 35 9.67 -56.95 5.32
N GLU A 36 10.32 -55.82 5.58
CA GLU A 36 9.66 -54.69 6.21
C GLU A 36 8.83 -54.09 5.08
N GLU A 37 7.66 -54.70 4.87
CA GLU A 37 6.59 -54.07 4.09
C GLU A 37 6.44 -52.69 4.72
N LEU A 38 6.87 -51.67 3.97
CA LEU A 38 6.54 -50.30 4.31
C LEU A 38 5.02 -50.24 4.22
N VAL A 39 4.37 -50.49 5.36
CA VAL A 39 2.99 -50.09 5.61
C VAL A 39 3.05 -48.57 5.60
N TYR A 40 3.02 -48.01 4.40
CA TYR A 40 2.52 -46.67 4.21
C TYR A 40 1.06 -46.80 4.63
N ASP A 41 0.75 -46.49 5.89
CA ASP A 41 -0.62 -46.24 6.30
C ASP A 41 -1.11 -45.20 5.30
N ALA A 42 -1.95 -45.64 4.37
CA ALA A 42 -2.61 -44.73 3.46
C ALA A 42 -3.28 -43.73 4.38
N ILE A 43 -2.87 -42.46 4.34
CA ILE A 43 -3.67 -41.41 4.93
C ILE A 43 -4.97 -41.52 4.15
N GLU A 44 -5.97 -42.12 4.77
CA GLU A 44 -7.29 -42.27 4.18
C GLU A 44 -7.82 -40.84 4.08
N GLU A 45 -7.56 -40.22 2.93
CA GLU A 45 -8.13 -38.93 2.61
C GLU A 45 -9.63 -39.16 2.49
N ALA A 46 -10.32 -38.89 3.60
CA ALA A 46 -11.77 -38.89 3.69
C ALA A 46 -12.29 -37.45 3.71
N ASN A 47 -13.59 -37.32 3.47
CA ASN A 47 -14.28 -36.04 3.57
C ASN A 47 -14.16 -35.50 5.01
N PRO A 48 -13.86 -34.20 5.23
CA PRO A 48 -13.90 -33.61 6.56
C PRO A 48 -15.22 -33.88 7.28
N VAL A 49 -15.14 -33.94 8.60
CA VAL A 49 -16.30 -33.96 9.49
C VAL A 49 -16.16 -32.80 10.46
N ILE A 50 -17.23 -32.04 10.65
CA ILE A 50 -17.32 -31.00 11.67
C ILE A 50 -18.27 -31.50 12.75
N GLU A 51 -17.76 -31.69 13.95
CA GLU A 51 -18.55 -32.04 15.13
C GLU A 51 -18.96 -30.80 15.92
N SER A 52 -18.04 -29.85 16.08
CA SER A 52 -18.25 -28.63 16.86
C SER A 52 -17.29 -27.52 16.46
N PHE A 53 -17.61 -26.29 16.87
CA PHE A 53 -16.72 -25.14 16.75
C PHE A 53 -16.93 -24.20 17.92
N GLU A 54 -15.86 -23.57 18.39
CA GLU A 54 -15.91 -22.59 19.47
C GLU A 54 -14.91 -21.44 19.22
N PRO A 55 -15.28 -20.18 19.55
CA PRO A 55 -16.61 -19.74 19.99
C PRO A 55 -17.68 -19.86 18.88
N THR A 56 -18.97 -19.78 19.23
CA THR A 56 -20.08 -19.83 18.24
C THR A 56 -20.37 -18.47 17.59
N SER A 57 -19.72 -17.41 18.09
CA SER A 57 -19.77 -16.07 17.56
C SER A 57 -18.43 -15.37 17.76
N GLY A 58 -18.11 -14.42 16.89
CA GLY A 58 -16.86 -13.67 16.96
C GLY A 58 -16.82 -12.53 15.95
N SER A 59 -15.87 -11.61 16.14
CA SER A 59 -15.61 -10.46 15.28
C SER A 59 -14.35 -10.67 14.43
N TYR A 60 -14.07 -9.71 13.54
CA TYR A 60 -12.81 -9.67 12.80
C TYR A 60 -11.62 -9.96 13.72
N GLY A 61 -10.69 -10.79 13.25
CA GLY A 61 -9.50 -11.10 14.03
C GLY A 61 -9.63 -12.31 14.94
N ASP A 62 -10.84 -12.67 15.35
CA ASP A 62 -11.07 -13.79 16.26
C ASP A 62 -10.68 -15.13 15.63
N GLU A 63 -10.17 -16.01 16.49
CA GLU A 63 -9.79 -17.37 16.13
C GLU A 63 -10.86 -18.35 16.56
N ILE A 64 -11.37 -19.10 15.59
CA ILE A 64 -12.40 -20.10 15.78
C ILE A 64 -11.76 -21.48 15.67
N THR A 65 -11.87 -22.25 16.74
CA THR A 65 -11.41 -23.63 16.79
C THR A 65 -12.52 -24.54 16.28
N ILE A 66 -12.25 -25.29 15.22
CA ILE A 66 -13.17 -26.25 14.61
C ILE A 66 -12.67 -27.65 14.91
N LYS A 67 -13.56 -28.50 15.45
CA LYS A 67 -13.26 -29.88 15.86
C LYS A 67 -14.10 -30.88 15.07
N GLY A 68 -13.50 -32.03 14.80
CA GLY A 68 -14.15 -33.16 14.12
C GLY A 68 -13.13 -34.17 13.61
N ASP A 69 -13.25 -34.64 12.36
CA ASP A 69 -12.34 -35.63 11.76
C ASP A 69 -11.83 -35.17 10.39
N HIS A 70 -10.65 -35.68 10.00
CA HIS A 70 -9.96 -35.41 8.73
C HIS A 70 -9.70 -33.91 8.45
N LEU A 71 -9.59 -33.10 9.51
CA LEU A 71 -9.36 -31.65 9.43
C LEU A 71 -7.88 -31.29 9.18
N GLY A 72 -6.97 -32.24 9.40
CA GLY A 72 -5.53 -32.06 9.13
C GLY A 72 -5.21 -31.82 7.66
N SER A 73 -6.09 -32.21 6.74
CA SER A 73 -5.99 -31.95 5.30
C SER A 73 -6.84 -30.79 4.80
N ALA A 74 -7.51 -30.04 5.70
CA ALA A 74 -8.35 -28.90 5.32
C ALA A 74 -7.55 -27.85 4.53
N ASN A 75 -8.04 -27.43 3.37
CA ASN A 75 -7.37 -26.44 2.52
C ASN A 75 -8.16 -25.13 2.38
N MET A 76 -9.48 -25.13 2.58
CA MET A 76 -10.30 -23.92 2.64
C MET A 76 -11.31 -24.02 3.78
N ILE A 77 -11.58 -22.89 4.42
CA ILE A 77 -12.61 -22.74 5.44
C ILE A 77 -13.39 -21.47 5.13
N TYR A 78 -14.72 -21.58 5.07
CA TYR A 78 -15.63 -20.47 4.86
C TYR A 78 -16.53 -20.28 6.07
N PHE A 79 -16.81 -19.03 6.43
CA PHE A 79 -17.90 -18.65 7.33
C PHE A 79 -18.99 -17.99 6.48
N GLY A 80 -20.14 -18.65 6.36
CA GLY A 80 -21.13 -18.28 5.36
C GLY A 80 -20.55 -18.41 3.95
N ASP A 81 -20.47 -17.30 3.21
CA ASP A 81 -19.85 -17.21 1.88
C ASP A 81 -18.41 -16.64 1.90
N SER A 82 -17.90 -16.32 3.09
CA SER A 82 -16.64 -15.59 3.25
C SER A 82 -15.48 -16.52 3.58
N LEU A 83 -14.41 -16.47 2.77
CA LEU A 83 -13.20 -17.26 2.98
C LEU A 83 -12.45 -16.76 4.23
N ALA A 84 -12.09 -17.68 5.12
CA ALA A 84 -11.26 -17.42 6.29
C ALA A 84 -9.82 -17.95 6.11
N THR A 85 -8.90 -17.38 6.89
CA THR A 85 -7.51 -17.85 6.93
C THR A 85 -7.38 -19.03 7.87
N ILE A 86 -6.84 -20.15 7.37
CA ILE A 86 -6.44 -21.28 8.24
C ILE A 86 -5.16 -20.87 8.96
N LYS A 87 -5.25 -20.59 10.26
CA LYS A 87 -4.11 -20.17 11.07
C LYS A 87 -3.25 -21.35 11.49
N TYR A 88 -3.90 -22.42 11.98
CA TYR A 88 -3.23 -23.63 12.45
C TYR A 88 -4.02 -24.88 12.09
N ARG A 89 -3.31 -25.95 11.68
CA ARG A 89 -3.83 -27.31 11.63
C ARG A 89 -3.19 -28.05 12.78
N ILE A 90 -3.91 -28.18 13.89
CA ILE A 90 -3.35 -28.70 15.15
C ILE A 90 -3.23 -30.22 15.08
N SER A 91 -4.25 -30.89 14.55
CA SER A 91 -4.28 -32.34 14.35
C SER A 91 -5.28 -32.74 13.27
N ASN A 92 -5.46 -34.04 13.03
CA ASN A 92 -6.55 -34.53 12.18
C ASN A 92 -7.94 -34.20 12.73
N ASN A 93 -8.05 -33.79 14.00
CA ASN A 93 -9.33 -33.53 14.66
C ASN A 93 -9.54 -32.06 15.00
N GLU A 94 -8.58 -31.17 14.70
CA GLU A 94 -8.65 -29.77 15.14
C GLU A 94 -7.92 -28.83 14.19
N VAL A 95 -8.63 -27.79 13.76
CA VAL A 95 -8.12 -26.69 12.92
C VAL A 95 -8.59 -25.36 13.49
N VAL A 96 -7.72 -24.35 13.45
CA VAL A 96 -8.03 -22.98 13.88
C VAL A 96 -8.10 -22.08 12.65
N ALA A 97 -9.27 -21.46 12.46
CA ALA A 97 -9.50 -20.49 11.41
C ALA A 97 -9.61 -19.08 12.02
N LYS A 98 -9.02 -18.08 11.36
CA LYS A 98 -9.13 -16.68 11.76
C LYS A 98 -10.21 -16.00 10.92
N LEU A 99 -11.11 -15.27 11.57
CA LEU A 99 -12.11 -14.44 10.88
C LEU A 99 -11.43 -13.29 10.14
N GLU A 100 -11.86 -13.11 8.90
CA GLU A 100 -11.35 -12.07 8.01
C GLU A 100 -12.30 -10.89 7.93
N LYS A 101 -11.78 -9.82 7.34
CA LYS A 101 -12.52 -8.58 7.27
C LYS A 101 -13.68 -8.71 6.29
N GLY A 102 -14.89 -8.52 6.79
CA GLY A 102 -16.11 -8.70 6.00
C GLY A 102 -16.62 -10.13 5.99
N SER A 103 -16.17 -10.99 6.92
CA SER A 103 -16.82 -12.28 7.17
C SER A 103 -18.34 -12.10 7.35
N VAL A 104 -19.10 -13.06 6.84
CA VAL A 104 -20.56 -13.09 6.89
C VAL A 104 -21.02 -14.23 7.79
N SER A 105 -22.07 -14.00 8.57
CA SER A 105 -22.70 -15.04 9.39
C SER A 105 -23.21 -16.19 8.52
N GLY A 106 -23.15 -17.42 9.03
CA GLY A 106 -23.66 -18.60 8.34
C GLY A 106 -22.94 -19.87 8.74
N TYR A 107 -23.24 -20.97 8.04
CA TYR A 107 -22.58 -22.25 8.30
C TYR A 107 -21.08 -22.18 8.01
N ILE A 108 -20.30 -22.89 8.82
CA ILE A 108 -18.87 -23.08 8.57
C ILE A 108 -18.73 -24.19 7.54
N THR A 109 -18.09 -23.91 6.41
CA THR A 109 -17.79 -24.93 5.39
C THR A 109 -16.30 -25.21 5.38
N VAL A 110 -15.92 -26.46 5.62
CA VAL A 110 -14.53 -26.94 5.53
C VAL A 110 -14.40 -27.82 4.30
N SER A 111 -13.36 -27.62 3.51
CA SER A 111 -13.05 -28.48 2.37
C SER A 111 -11.61 -29.00 2.40
N ASN A 112 -11.43 -30.15 1.77
CA ASN A 112 -10.12 -30.72 1.43
C ASN A 112 -10.15 -31.24 -0.03
N THR A 113 -9.16 -32.04 -0.41
CA THR A 113 -9.05 -32.66 -1.74
C THR A 113 -10.16 -33.66 -2.08
N VAL A 114 -10.85 -34.18 -1.06
CA VAL A 114 -11.85 -35.25 -1.19
C VAL A 114 -13.25 -34.67 -1.32
N GLY A 115 -13.54 -33.63 -0.55
CA GLY A 115 -14.86 -33.04 -0.52
C GLY A 115 -14.97 -31.86 0.42
N SER A 116 -16.22 -31.45 0.64
CA SER A 116 -16.60 -30.36 1.53
C SER A 116 -17.70 -30.82 2.48
N VAL A 117 -17.69 -30.24 3.68
CA VAL A 117 -18.74 -30.42 4.69
C VAL A 117 -19.11 -29.06 5.28
N SER A 118 -20.38 -28.89 5.64
CA SER A 118 -20.86 -27.73 6.38
C SER A 118 -21.20 -28.12 7.82
N SER A 119 -21.02 -27.20 8.76
CA SER A 119 -21.36 -27.39 10.16
C SER A 119 -22.86 -27.62 10.36
N ALA A 120 -23.24 -28.22 11.49
CA ALA A 120 -24.65 -28.46 11.83
C ALA A 120 -25.40 -27.19 12.28
N SER A 121 -24.68 -26.19 12.77
CA SER A 121 -25.19 -24.90 13.21
C SER A 121 -24.45 -23.74 12.54
N GLU A 122 -25.11 -22.59 12.47
CA GLU A 122 -24.52 -21.36 11.95
C GLU A 122 -23.56 -20.73 12.97
N PHE A 123 -22.48 -20.15 12.45
CA PHE A 123 -21.60 -19.24 13.17
C PHE A 123 -22.13 -17.81 13.03
N THR A 124 -22.13 -17.04 14.12
CA THR A 124 -22.59 -15.64 14.11
C THR A 124 -21.39 -14.68 14.08
N VAL A 125 -21.22 -13.96 12.98
CA VAL A 125 -20.25 -12.86 12.91
C VAL A 125 -20.84 -11.65 13.63
N VAL A 126 -20.10 -11.14 14.61
CA VAL A 126 -20.41 -9.90 15.33
C VAL A 126 -19.60 -8.78 14.68
N TYR A 127 -20.29 -7.73 14.25
CA TYR A 127 -19.66 -6.57 13.63
C TYR A 127 -19.41 -5.51 14.69
N ALA A 128 -18.13 -5.18 14.89
CA ALA A 128 -17.77 -4.07 15.74
C ALA A 128 -18.02 -2.75 15.00
N VAL A 129 -18.61 -1.79 15.69
CA VAL A 129 -18.77 -0.42 15.18
C VAL A 129 -17.54 0.37 15.62
N PRO A 130 -16.72 0.89 14.70
CA PRO A 130 -15.57 1.70 15.07
C PRO A 130 -16.02 3.02 15.69
N THR A 131 -15.25 3.51 16.65
CA THR A 131 -15.45 4.83 17.23
C THR A 131 -14.30 5.74 16.83
N ILE A 132 -14.54 7.05 16.83
CA ILE A 132 -13.49 8.05 16.65
C ILE A 132 -13.44 8.85 17.94
N ALA A 133 -12.27 8.87 18.58
CA ALA A 133 -12.02 9.77 19.69
C ALA A 133 -12.17 11.22 19.21
N ASP A 134 -12.88 12.02 20.00
CA ASP A 134 -13.15 13.40 19.61
C ASP A 134 -11.85 14.21 19.55
N PHE A 135 -11.76 15.05 18.52
CA PHE A 135 -10.71 16.05 18.37
C PHE A 135 -11.39 17.39 18.11
N THR A 136 -10.97 18.45 18.79
CA THR A 136 -11.59 19.77 18.61
C THR A 136 -10.83 20.57 17.57
N ASP A 137 -11.51 20.99 16.50
CA ASP A 137 -11.07 21.92 15.45
C ASP A 137 -9.55 21.89 15.18
N GLN A 138 -9.10 20.76 14.61
CA GLN A 138 -7.68 20.54 14.40
C GLN A 138 -7.24 21.03 13.02
N GLN A 139 -6.13 21.77 12.99
CA GLN A 139 -5.46 22.15 11.75
C GLN A 139 -4.36 21.14 11.40
N VAL A 140 -4.33 20.68 10.15
CA VAL A 140 -3.34 19.73 9.65
C VAL A 140 -2.74 20.18 8.32
N LEU A 141 -1.48 19.87 8.09
CA LEU A 141 -0.84 20.09 6.80
C LEU A 141 -1.20 18.96 5.82
N PRO A 142 -1.40 19.24 4.52
CA PRO A 142 -1.54 18.19 3.52
C PRO A 142 -0.27 17.32 3.44
N ASN A 143 -0.44 16.03 3.14
CA ASN A 143 0.59 14.99 3.10
C ASN A 143 1.34 14.74 4.42
N SER A 144 0.91 15.38 5.52
CA SER A 144 1.43 15.07 6.85
C SER A 144 0.82 13.77 7.37
N VAL A 145 1.47 13.14 8.35
CA VAL A 145 0.91 11.99 9.05
C VAL A 145 0.08 12.48 10.23
N PHE A 146 -1.19 12.06 10.28
CA PHE A 146 -2.13 12.38 11.33
C PHE A 146 -2.52 11.11 12.10
N LYS A 147 -2.54 11.20 13.44
CA LYS A 147 -2.99 10.12 14.31
C LYS A 147 -4.47 10.28 14.62
N ILE A 148 -5.25 9.23 14.38
CA ILE A 148 -6.66 9.13 14.78
C ILE A 148 -6.75 8.05 15.84
N GLU A 149 -7.34 8.38 17.00
CA GLU A 149 -7.59 7.44 18.09
C GLU A 149 -9.06 7.03 18.11
N GLY A 150 -9.38 5.89 18.71
CA GLY A 150 -10.73 5.32 18.76
C GLY A 150 -10.73 3.90 19.30
N ASP A 151 -11.82 3.17 19.07
CA ASP A 151 -11.97 1.75 19.41
C ASP A 151 -12.44 0.95 18.19
N ASN A 152 -12.15 -0.36 18.18
CA ASN A 152 -12.51 -1.29 17.10
C ASN A 152 -11.97 -0.85 15.73
N LEU A 153 -10.84 -0.17 15.72
CA LEU A 153 -10.29 0.44 14.52
C LEU A 153 -9.79 -0.62 13.55
N GLU A 154 -9.50 -1.85 13.99
CA GLU A 154 -9.11 -2.94 13.09
C GLU A 154 -10.13 -3.25 11.98
N VAL A 155 -11.43 -2.97 12.20
CA VAL A 155 -12.49 -3.26 11.21
C VAL A 155 -12.62 -2.24 10.06
N VAL A 156 -11.97 -1.07 10.15
CA VAL A 156 -12.11 0.02 9.17
C VAL A 156 -11.47 -0.29 7.81
N TYR A 157 -12.18 -0.12 6.69
CA TYR A 157 -11.65 -0.22 5.32
C TYR A 157 -10.93 1.02 4.87
N ASP A 158 -11.60 2.16 4.91
CA ASP A 158 -11.10 3.38 4.34
C ASP A 158 -11.34 4.54 5.31
N VAL A 159 -10.42 5.50 5.26
CA VAL A 159 -10.52 6.76 6.01
C VAL A 159 -10.68 7.87 4.98
N TYR A 160 -11.59 8.80 5.24
CA TYR A 160 -11.84 9.96 4.40
C TYR A 160 -11.76 11.23 5.22
N PHE A 161 -11.14 12.26 4.65
CA PHE A 161 -11.23 13.65 5.11
C PHE A 161 -12.18 14.35 4.15
N GLY A 162 -13.41 14.57 4.59
CA GLY A 162 -14.48 15.03 3.69
C GLY A 162 -14.74 13.97 2.62
N SER A 163 -14.56 14.34 1.35
CA SER A 163 -14.65 13.41 0.21
C SER A 163 -13.31 12.78 -0.20
N SER A 164 -12.19 13.30 0.30
CA SER A 164 -10.85 12.81 -0.07
C SER A 164 -10.47 11.58 0.75
N LYS A 165 -10.13 10.49 0.05
CA LYS A 165 -9.62 9.27 0.69
C LYS A 165 -8.19 9.47 1.19
N ALA A 166 -7.94 9.13 2.45
CA ALA A 166 -6.61 9.11 3.05
C ALA A 166 -5.94 7.74 2.86
N ASN A 167 -4.60 7.75 2.83
CA ASN A 167 -3.82 6.53 2.88
C ASN A 167 -3.58 6.13 4.34
N ILE A 168 -3.91 4.90 4.70
CA ILE A 168 -3.59 4.36 6.02
C ILE A 168 -2.12 3.91 6.03
N VAL A 169 -1.33 4.52 6.91
CA VAL A 169 0.10 4.23 7.09
C VAL A 169 0.29 3.12 8.13
N GLU A 170 -0.38 3.26 9.26
CA GLU A 170 -0.34 2.31 10.36
C GLU A 170 -1.73 2.15 10.96
N LYS A 171 -2.00 0.95 11.48
CA LYS A 171 -3.30 0.58 11.97
C LYS A 171 -3.19 -0.41 13.11
N THR A 172 -3.89 -0.09 14.19
CA THR A 172 -4.14 -0.95 15.35
C THR A 172 -5.63 -0.91 15.69
N ASP A 173 -6.03 -1.54 16.79
CA ASP A 173 -7.43 -1.49 17.25
C ASP A 173 -7.80 -0.18 17.95
N ASP A 174 -6.82 0.56 18.45
CA ASP A 174 -7.03 1.78 19.23
C ASP A 174 -6.61 3.06 18.47
N PHE A 175 -5.79 2.94 17.43
CA PHE A 175 -5.40 4.09 16.60
C PHE A 175 -5.05 3.73 15.15
N PHE A 176 -5.14 4.73 14.26
CA PHE A 176 -4.46 4.76 12.96
C PHE A 176 -3.46 5.90 12.86
N LEU A 177 -2.48 5.71 11.99
CA LEU A 177 -1.75 6.79 11.35
C LEU A 177 -2.20 6.87 9.90
N VAL A 178 -2.61 8.06 9.45
CA VAL A 178 -3.04 8.30 8.08
C VAL A 178 -2.24 9.44 7.46
N GLU A 179 -1.96 9.34 6.17
CA GLU A 179 -1.46 10.46 5.38
C GLU A 179 -2.65 11.36 5.04
N VAL A 180 -2.59 12.62 5.47
CA VAL A 180 -3.64 13.62 5.24
C VAL A 180 -3.69 13.93 3.75
N PRO A 181 -4.80 13.59 3.04
CA PRO A 181 -4.92 13.93 1.64
C PRO A 181 -5.11 15.43 1.47
N PHE A 182 -4.82 15.95 0.28
CA PHE A 182 -5.35 17.25 -0.10
C PHE A 182 -6.88 17.12 -0.29
N PHE A 183 -7.63 18.05 0.28
CA PHE A 183 -9.08 18.14 0.16
C PHE A 183 -9.46 19.61 -0.02
N GLU A 184 -10.19 19.90 -1.09
CA GLU A 184 -10.82 21.20 -1.28
C GLU A 184 -12.24 21.07 -0.76
N GLU A 185 -12.58 21.84 0.27
CA GLU A 185 -13.96 22.01 0.68
C GLU A 185 -14.33 23.48 0.54
N ASP A 186 -15.42 23.72 -0.20
CA ASP A 186 -16.02 25.05 -0.38
C ASP A 186 -16.55 25.64 0.94
N GLU A 187 -16.75 24.81 1.97
CA GLU A 187 -17.20 25.23 3.31
C GLU A 187 -16.48 24.43 4.42
N GLU A 188 -15.64 25.11 5.21
CA GLU A 188 -15.35 24.93 6.65
C GLU A 188 -15.37 23.50 7.27
N PRO A 189 -14.38 23.22 8.13
CA PRO A 189 -13.59 21.99 8.19
C PRO A 189 -14.30 20.65 8.04
N ALA A 190 -13.56 19.69 7.50
CA ALA A 190 -14.03 18.37 7.10
C ALA A 190 -14.18 17.43 8.29
N ASN A 191 -15.26 16.63 8.30
CA ASN A 191 -15.32 15.47 9.18
C ASN A 191 -14.34 14.40 8.67
N VAL A 192 -13.79 13.64 9.62
CA VAL A 192 -13.14 12.36 9.30
C VAL A 192 -14.21 11.28 9.30
N SER A 193 -14.30 10.53 8.21
CA SER A 193 -15.23 9.40 8.08
C SER A 193 -14.48 8.08 7.97
N LEU A 194 -14.94 7.05 8.68
CA LEU A 194 -14.39 5.69 8.61
C LEU A 194 -15.42 4.77 7.96
N SER A 195 -15.05 4.08 6.88
CA SER A 195 -15.89 3.04 6.29
C SER A 195 -15.66 1.70 6.96
N TYR A 196 -16.74 0.97 7.25
CA TYR A 196 -16.67 -0.36 7.88
C TYR A 196 -17.83 -1.24 7.41
N ASN A 197 -17.72 -2.55 7.62
CA ASN A 197 -18.77 -3.50 7.27
C ASN A 197 -19.63 -3.73 8.52
N ASN A 198 -20.92 -3.52 8.38
CA ASN A 198 -21.93 -3.84 9.37
C ASN A 198 -22.90 -4.83 8.74
N ASN A 199 -22.70 -6.13 9.00
CA ASN A 199 -23.60 -7.19 8.52
C ASN A 199 -23.77 -7.24 7.00
N GLY A 200 -22.67 -7.17 6.27
CA GLY A 200 -22.66 -7.21 4.80
C GLY A 200 -22.96 -5.86 4.13
N ILE A 201 -23.27 -4.83 4.91
CA ILE A 201 -23.53 -3.48 4.42
C ILE A 201 -22.31 -2.60 4.73
N LEU A 202 -21.85 -1.83 3.74
CA LEU A 202 -20.81 -0.83 3.95
C LEU A 202 -21.43 0.42 4.56
N GLU A 203 -21.05 0.73 5.79
CA GLU A 203 -21.51 1.91 6.53
C GLU A 203 -20.34 2.85 6.83
N GLN A 204 -20.67 4.06 7.31
CA GLN A 204 -19.68 5.03 7.76
C GLN A 204 -20.02 5.56 9.14
N VAL A 205 -18.99 5.75 9.97
CA VAL A 205 -19.05 6.60 11.17
C VAL A 205 -18.29 7.89 10.86
N GLN A 206 -18.75 9.01 11.40
CA GLN A 206 -18.11 10.31 11.25
C GLN A 206 -17.62 10.82 12.59
N SER A 207 -16.53 11.59 12.57
CA SER A 207 -16.07 12.34 13.73
C SER A 207 -17.08 13.43 14.07
N ILE A 208 -17.14 13.78 15.35
CA ILE A 208 -17.86 14.97 15.82
C ILE A 208 -17.01 16.21 15.52
N GLY A 209 -15.73 16.13 15.90
CA GLY A 209 -14.67 17.04 15.51
C GLY A 209 -14.49 17.22 14.02
N LYS A 210 -14.09 18.43 13.63
CA LYS A 210 -13.76 18.78 12.25
C LYS A 210 -12.26 19.06 12.10
N ILE A 211 -11.73 18.81 10.91
CA ILE A 211 -10.32 19.05 10.54
C ILE A 211 -10.24 20.08 9.41
N SER A 212 -9.45 21.13 9.61
CA SER A 212 -9.10 22.09 8.57
C SER A 212 -7.74 21.74 7.97
N LEU A 213 -7.61 21.91 6.65
CA LEU A 213 -6.27 22.04 6.07
C LEU A 213 -5.68 23.39 6.47
N TYR A 214 -4.53 23.34 7.13
CA TYR A 214 -3.65 24.48 7.23
C TYR A 214 -2.88 24.61 5.90
N ARG A 215 -3.19 25.66 5.15
CA ARG A 215 -2.50 25.98 3.90
C ARG A 215 -1.50 27.11 4.15
N ILE A 216 -0.25 26.88 3.78
CA ILE A 216 0.74 27.94 3.67
C ILE A 216 0.50 28.61 2.31
N LEU A 217 0.23 29.91 2.32
CA LEU A 217 -0.02 30.69 1.10
C LEU A 217 1.23 31.51 0.74
N PRO A 218 1.51 31.71 -0.56
CA PRO A 218 2.46 32.74 -0.98
C PRO A 218 1.90 34.12 -0.63
N SER A 219 2.78 35.08 -0.38
CA SER A 219 2.40 36.49 -0.25
C SER A 219 3.45 37.36 -0.91
N PHE A 220 3.03 38.44 -1.55
CA PHE A 220 3.92 39.39 -2.20
C PHE A 220 3.98 40.70 -1.40
N SER A 221 5.15 41.00 -0.83
CA SER A 221 5.42 42.26 -0.14
C SER A 221 5.91 43.35 -1.10
N VAL A 222 6.56 42.97 -2.21
CA VAL A 222 7.00 43.88 -3.27
C VAL A 222 6.51 43.39 -4.61
N ILE A 223 5.69 44.21 -5.26
CA ILE A 223 5.19 43.99 -6.62
C ILE A 223 5.68 45.17 -7.47
N PRO A 224 6.59 44.96 -8.43
CA PRO A 224 7.02 46.01 -9.35
C PRO A 224 5.85 46.48 -10.21
N ASN A 225 5.83 47.76 -10.55
CA ASN A 225 4.80 48.34 -11.42
C ASN A 225 5.21 48.37 -12.91
N GLN A 226 6.48 48.11 -13.21
CA GLN A 226 7.01 48.08 -14.56
C GLN A 226 8.14 47.05 -14.69
N GLY A 227 8.41 46.62 -15.92
CA GLY A 227 9.49 45.69 -16.24
C GLY A 227 10.01 45.91 -17.66
N VAL A 228 11.31 45.68 -17.85
CA VAL A 228 11.95 45.78 -19.17
C VAL A 228 12.18 44.37 -19.69
N THR A 229 11.83 44.09 -20.95
CA THR A 229 12.12 42.78 -21.53
C THR A 229 13.62 42.47 -21.53
N GLY A 230 13.97 41.22 -21.25
CA GLY A 230 15.34 40.75 -21.09
C GLY A 230 16.07 41.21 -19.83
N SER A 231 15.41 41.99 -18.96
CA SER A 231 15.95 42.39 -17.65
C SER A 231 15.26 41.62 -16.53
N GLU A 232 15.90 41.58 -15.36
CA GLU A 232 15.32 41.01 -14.14
C GLU A 232 14.20 41.90 -13.60
N ILE A 233 13.06 41.28 -13.32
CA ILE A 233 11.92 41.89 -12.64
C ILE A 233 11.76 41.12 -11.33
N VAL A 234 12.03 41.81 -10.22
CA VAL A 234 12.13 41.18 -8.90
C VAL A 234 10.84 41.42 -8.11
N PHE A 235 10.26 40.33 -7.64
CA PHE A 235 9.17 40.29 -6.68
C PHE A 235 9.73 39.81 -5.33
N GLU A 236 9.26 40.38 -4.23
CA GLU A 236 9.64 39.94 -2.88
C GLU A 236 8.41 39.53 -2.09
N GLY A 237 8.59 38.61 -1.14
CA GLY A 237 7.47 38.01 -0.42
C GLY A 237 7.85 36.91 0.56
N GLU A 238 6.87 36.07 0.88
CA GLU A 238 7.04 34.84 1.66
C GLU A 238 6.42 33.66 0.91
N ASN A 239 7.00 32.47 1.10
CA ASN A 239 6.56 31.21 0.50
C ASN A 239 6.44 31.24 -1.03
N LEU A 240 7.28 32.05 -1.70
CA LEU A 240 7.27 32.20 -3.16
C LEU A 240 7.71 30.93 -3.89
N THR A 241 8.32 29.95 -3.20
CA THR A 241 8.59 28.62 -3.75
C THR A 241 7.32 27.84 -4.09
N LEU A 242 6.16 28.28 -3.59
CA LEU A 242 4.85 27.69 -3.89
C LEU A 242 4.26 28.19 -5.21
N ILE A 243 4.84 29.22 -5.84
CA ILE A 243 4.38 29.72 -7.13
C ILE A 243 4.70 28.69 -8.21
N ASP A 244 3.66 28.26 -8.92
CA ASP A 244 3.77 27.34 -10.06
C ASP A 244 3.95 28.13 -11.36
N GLU A 245 3.27 29.27 -11.49
CA GLU A 245 3.25 30.04 -12.74
C GLU A 245 3.10 31.55 -12.49
N MET A 246 3.80 32.34 -13.30
CA MET A 246 3.63 33.79 -13.41
C MET A 246 3.02 34.12 -14.76
N LEU A 247 1.86 34.76 -14.78
CA LEU A 247 1.10 35.08 -15.99
C LEU A 247 1.13 36.58 -16.25
N PHE A 248 1.59 36.98 -17.42
CA PHE A 248 1.54 38.36 -17.91
C PHE A 248 0.56 38.42 -19.09
N ASN A 249 -0.59 39.08 -18.92
CA ASN A 249 -1.72 39.03 -19.87
C ASN A 249 -2.14 37.59 -20.25
N GLY A 250 -2.12 36.71 -19.25
CA GLY A 250 -2.47 35.28 -19.43
C GLY A 250 -1.41 34.46 -20.15
N GLN A 251 -0.24 35.03 -20.45
CA GLN A 251 0.89 34.27 -21.00
C GLN A 251 1.90 33.94 -19.90
N SER A 252 2.34 32.68 -19.86
CA SER A 252 3.30 32.18 -18.88
C SER A 252 4.68 32.78 -19.09
N ALA A 253 5.23 33.39 -18.05
CA ALA A 253 6.60 33.90 -18.02
C ALA A 253 7.51 32.93 -17.26
N SER A 254 8.76 32.80 -17.73
CA SER A 254 9.79 32.07 -16.99
C SER A 254 10.21 32.85 -15.75
N PHE A 255 10.39 32.16 -14.64
CA PHE A 255 10.88 32.74 -13.40
C PHE A 255 11.80 31.78 -12.65
N THR A 256 12.53 32.32 -11.69
CA THR A 256 13.30 31.58 -10.69
C THR A 256 12.96 32.11 -9.31
N VAL A 257 12.98 31.25 -8.30
CA VAL A 257 12.80 31.62 -6.89
C VAL A 257 14.06 31.25 -6.13
N ASN A 258 14.48 32.08 -5.18
CA ASN A 258 15.58 31.74 -4.28
C ASN A 258 15.21 30.59 -3.32
N ASP A 259 16.21 29.93 -2.76
CA ASP A 259 16.02 28.75 -1.89
C ASP A 259 15.16 29.04 -0.65
N ASP A 260 15.23 30.27 -0.13
CA ASP A 260 14.47 30.72 1.04
C ASP A 260 13.03 31.13 0.70
N GLY A 261 12.65 31.20 -0.58
CA GLY A 261 11.30 31.52 -1.02
C GLY A 261 10.85 32.95 -0.75
N THR A 262 11.78 33.88 -0.68
CA THR A 262 11.52 35.30 -0.39
C THR A 262 11.66 36.21 -1.60
N GLU A 263 12.31 35.74 -2.67
CA GLU A 263 12.58 36.52 -3.88
C GLU A 263 12.24 35.67 -5.12
N LEU A 264 11.42 36.22 -6.00
CA LEU A 264 11.04 35.64 -7.28
C LEU A 264 11.48 36.58 -8.40
N VAL A 265 12.31 36.09 -9.31
CA VAL A 265 12.84 36.86 -10.43
C VAL A 265 12.19 36.37 -11.73
N VAL A 266 11.47 37.27 -12.40
CA VAL A 266 10.91 37.05 -13.74
C VAL A 266 11.82 37.70 -14.78
N ILE A 267 12.01 37.03 -15.90
CA ILE A 267 12.58 37.63 -17.11
C ILE A 267 11.54 37.49 -18.24
N LEU A 268 11.09 38.63 -18.76
CA LEU A 268 10.16 38.66 -19.89
C LEU A 268 10.92 38.54 -21.21
N GLY A 269 10.63 37.48 -21.97
CA GLY A 269 11.17 37.28 -23.31
C GLY A 269 10.47 38.15 -24.37
N GLU A 270 11.13 38.34 -25.51
CA GLU A 270 10.58 39.05 -26.67
C GLU A 270 9.43 38.28 -27.36
N ASP A 271 9.33 36.97 -27.10
CA ASP A 271 8.25 36.11 -27.54
C ASP A 271 6.92 36.41 -26.82
N LEU A 272 6.99 36.85 -25.56
CA LEU A 272 5.83 37.30 -24.78
C LEU A 272 5.43 38.74 -25.16
N PHE A 273 6.43 39.62 -25.27
CA PHE A 273 6.24 41.03 -25.60
C PHE A 273 7.25 41.50 -26.64
N SER A 274 6.78 41.69 -27.88
CA SER A 274 7.59 42.24 -28.99
C SER A 274 7.51 43.76 -29.13
N VAL A 275 6.58 44.40 -28.42
CA VAL A 275 6.42 45.86 -28.32
C VAL A 275 6.02 46.24 -26.90
N SER A 276 6.33 47.46 -26.48
CA SER A 276 5.94 47.96 -25.16
C SER A 276 4.41 47.92 -24.99
N ALA A 277 3.97 47.58 -23.79
CA ALA A 277 2.56 47.44 -23.43
C ALA A 277 2.30 48.12 -22.08
N SER A 278 1.13 48.73 -21.94
CA SER A 278 0.59 49.24 -20.68
C SER A 278 -0.60 48.37 -20.27
N GLU A 279 -1.06 48.52 -19.03
CA GLU A 279 -2.23 47.78 -18.53
C GLU A 279 -2.06 46.24 -18.64
N VAL A 280 -0.82 45.77 -18.46
CA VAL A 280 -0.53 44.34 -18.44
C VAL A 280 -1.01 43.79 -17.10
N THR A 281 -1.91 42.81 -17.17
CA THR A 281 -2.32 42.03 -16.00
C THR A 281 -1.19 41.10 -15.59
N VAL A 282 -0.89 41.05 -14.31
CA VAL A 282 0.09 40.14 -13.71
C VAL A 282 -0.64 39.28 -12.69
N LYS A 283 -0.59 37.97 -12.88
CA LYS A 283 -1.11 37.00 -11.93
C LYS A 283 -0.04 36.01 -11.51
N ALA A 284 -0.14 35.54 -10.28
CA ALA A 284 0.56 34.37 -9.79
C ALA A 284 -0.44 33.21 -9.70
N SER A 285 -0.02 32.01 -10.08
CA SER A 285 -0.77 30.78 -9.91
C SER A 285 -0.01 29.82 -9.01
N TYR A 286 -0.72 29.10 -8.14
CA TYR A 286 -0.14 28.16 -7.17
C TYR A 286 -1.10 27.00 -6.86
N PHE A 287 -0.62 25.99 -6.12
CA PHE A 287 -1.29 24.71 -5.86
C PHE A 287 -1.65 23.90 -7.12
N GLY A 288 -0.72 23.79 -8.06
CA GLY A 288 -0.93 23.07 -9.32
C GLY A 288 -1.91 23.78 -10.26
N GLY A 289 -2.05 25.09 -10.12
CA GLY A 289 -2.92 25.92 -10.96
C GLY A 289 -4.36 26.07 -10.49
N THR A 290 -4.71 25.56 -9.30
CA THR A 290 -6.10 25.64 -8.79
C THR A 290 -6.43 27.00 -8.16
N GLN A 291 -5.41 27.82 -7.85
CA GLN A 291 -5.56 29.15 -7.26
C GLN A 291 -4.78 30.19 -8.08
N GLU A 292 -5.39 31.35 -8.32
CA GLU A 292 -4.75 32.51 -8.95
C GLU A 292 -4.88 33.74 -8.05
N GLU A 293 -3.80 34.50 -7.92
CA GLU A 293 -3.77 35.80 -7.26
C GLU A 293 -3.48 36.90 -8.28
N MET A 294 -4.31 37.94 -8.30
CA MET A 294 -4.08 39.14 -9.10
C MET A 294 -3.04 40.03 -8.41
N LEU A 295 -1.86 40.19 -9.01
CA LEU A 295 -0.79 41.02 -8.47
C LEU A 295 -0.86 42.45 -9.00
N SER A 296 -1.24 42.62 -10.27
CA SER A 296 -1.40 43.93 -10.90
C SER A 296 -2.35 43.86 -12.08
N GLU A 297 -3.11 44.93 -12.32
CA GLU A 297 -3.91 45.12 -13.55
C GLU A 297 -3.29 46.20 -14.46
N SER A 298 -2.21 46.83 -14.01
CA SER A 298 -1.67 48.05 -14.63
C SER A 298 -0.15 48.01 -14.86
N PHE A 299 0.45 46.82 -14.93
CA PHE A 299 1.89 46.68 -15.11
C PHE A 299 2.34 47.22 -16.47
N GLU A 300 3.46 47.95 -16.50
CA GLU A 300 4.06 48.47 -17.73
C GLU A 300 5.21 47.58 -18.21
N VAL A 301 5.09 47.02 -19.42
CA VAL A 301 6.18 46.31 -20.09
C VAL A 301 6.86 47.25 -21.08
N VAL A 302 8.16 47.46 -20.90
CA VAL A 302 8.98 48.25 -21.79
C VAL A 302 9.83 47.33 -22.65
N VAL A 303 9.66 47.42 -23.98
CA VAL A 303 10.54 46.75 -24.94
C VAL A 303 11.54 47.77 -25.47
N PRO A 304 12.85 47.61 -25.20
CA PRO A 304 13.87 48.54 -25.68
C PRO A 304 13.89 48.60 -27.20
N THR A 305 13.90 49.81 -27.76
CA THR A 305 14.07 49.99 -29.22
C THR A 305 15.56 50.06 -29.57
N VAL A 306 16.06 49.07 -30.32
CA VAL A 306 17.43 49.10 -30.84
C VAL A 306 17.45 49.87 -32.17
N ASN A 307 17.90 51.12 -32.13
CA ASN A 307 18.10 51.92 -33.33
C ASN A 307 19.50 51.65 -33.92
N TYR A 308 19.57 51.01 -35.09
CA TYR A 308 20.82 50.85 -35.83
C TYR A 308 21.09 52.08 -36.70
N TYR A 309 22.11 52.86 -36.35
CA TYR A 309 22.62 53.91 -37.23
C TYR A 309 23.62 53.31 -38.22
N SER A 310 23.18 53.00 -39.45
CA SER A 310 24.10 52.65 -40.53
C SER A 310 24.63 53.92 -41.20
N GLY A 311 25.96 54.02 -41.37
CA GLY A 311 26.61 55.14 -42.06
C GLY A 311 27.24 56.23 -41.18
N ILE A 312 27.43 56.00 -39.87
CA ILE A 312 28.28 56.89 -39.06
C ILE A 312 29.72 56.78 -39.56
N LYS A 313 30.15 57.76 -40.37
CA LYS A 313 31.58 58.02 -40.58
C LYS A 313 32.10 58.64 -39.30
N LEU A 314 32.79 57.85 -38.47
CA LEU A 314 33.62 58.41 -37.41
C LEU A 314 34.66 59.29 -38.10
N ASN A 315 34.49 60.61 -37.96
CA ASN A 315 35.42 61.56 -38.53
C ASN A 315 36.74 61.41 -37.75
N SER A 316 37.70 60.69 -38.33
CA SER A 316 39.08 60.63 -37.84
C SER A 316 39.72 61.99 -38.10
N GLY A 317 39.39 62.97 -37.24
CA GLY A 317 39.97 64.30 -37.25
C GLY A 317 41.27 64.31 -36.46
N CYS A 318 42.37 64.27 -37.22
CA CYS A 318 43.79 64.47 -36.88
C CYS A 318 44.56 63.28 -36.32
#